data_AF-A0A849W789-F1
#
_entry.id   AF-A0A849W789-F1
#
_cell.length_a   1.000
_cell.length_b   1.000
_cell.length_c   1.000
_cell.angle_alpha   90.00
_cell.angle_beta   90.00
_cell.angle_gamma   90.00
#
_symmetry.space_group_name_H-M   'P 1'
#
loop_
_entity.id
_entity.type
_entity.pdbx_description
1 polymer ?
#
loop_
_entity_poly.entity_id
_entity_poly.type
_entity_poly.pdbx_seq_one_letter_code
_entity_poly.pdbx_strand_id
1 'polypeptide(L)'
;MILFHGTLEENLKSIKKNGLLAATKDQWLLEAIQKPVCCTAKNPVSGEGGNPSYFTYGNTKSKNQDGYLVVIDIPKEDLENKIIAIFDNKTLDDYVRLHFFIRHEFRLVGKEIFLRMTQHKEKDYYWKKLSEKVSKRPAKEQDTLIFSPQEQHQYYKKLKEERYVYNFLGIEISDEMYDFIQSLGQWDAVYEFLELHYKKEIDKREEWEKNAPYDNAAYWKKFYQSFPIIVSEPKKQSFQNWFSPQWLLSKKLEDFNENCQILSSSLSPEYIVGFIKISTPSGFVQPFRACRSKSGFSKEVWKQVHELICQMKS
;
A
#
# COMPACT_ATOMS: atom_id res chain seq x y z
N MET A 1 -24.27 -8.93 -8.03
CA MET A 1 -22.82 -9.21 -8.11
C MET A 1 -22.30 -9.32 -6.71
N ILE A 2 -21.49 -10.34 -6.43
CA ILE A 2 -20.97 -10.55 -5.08
C ILE A 2 -19.65 -9.81 -4.88
N LEU A 3 -19.57 -9.04 -3.79
CA LEU A 3 -18.37 -8.36 -3.31
C LEU A 3 -18.09 -8.75 -1.86
N PHE A 4 -16.86 -8.50 -1.42
CA PHE A 4 -16.36 -8.84 -0.10
C PHE A 4 -15.77 -7.61 0.60
N HIS A 5 -15.95 -7.53 1.93
CA HIS A 5 -15.29 -6.54 2.78
C HIS A 5 -14.80 -7.20 4.07
N GLY A 6 -13.53 -7.01 4.42
CA GLY A 6 -12.95 -7.52 5.66
C GLY A 6 -13.25 -6.59 6.84
N THR A 7 -13.69 -7.13 7.97
CA THR A 7 -14.01 -6.36 9.17
C THR A 7 -13.79 -7.16 10.46
N LEU A 8 -13.82 -6.46 11.60
CA LEU A 8 -13.83 -7.01 12.95
C LEU A 8 -15.27 -7.14 13.48
N GLU A 9 -15.44 -8.01 14.47
CA GLU A 9 -16.74 -8.31 15.11
C GLU A 9 -17.47 -7.05 15.62
N GLU A 10 -16.73 -6.12 16.23
CA GLU A 10 -17.28 -4.88 16.82
C GLU A 10 -18.05 -4.02 15.81
N ASN A 11 -17.72 -4.12 14.52
CA ASN A 11 -18.35 -3.33 13.47
C ASN A 11 -19.62 -3.98 12.90
N LEU A 12 -19.87 -5.27 13.15
CA LEU A 12 -20.95 -6.03 12.51
C LEU A 12 -22.33 -5.43 12.77
N LYS A 13 -22.59 -4.99 14.01
CA LYS A 13 -23.87 -4.37 14.38
C LYS A 13 -24.11 -3.08 13.60
N SER A 14 -23.05 -2.27 13.41
CA SER A 14 -23.14 -1.04 12.64
C SER A 14 -23.36 -1.33 11.16
N ILE A 15 -22.61 -2.29 10.59
CA ILE A 15 -22.71 -2.67 9.17
C ILE A 15 -24.09 -3.24 8.86
N LYS A 16 -24.64 -4.09 9.74
CA LYS A 16 -25.99 -4.63 9.56
C LYS A 16 -27.07 -3.55 9.61
N LYS A 17 -26.88 -2.49 10.42
CA LYS A 17 -27.85 -1.40 10.57
C LYS A 17 -27.74 -0.33 9.49
N ASN A 18 -26.51 0.05 9.14
CA ASN A 18 -26.22 1.25 8.35
C ASN A 18 -25.57 0.94 6.99
N GLY A 19 -25.26 -0.33 6.72
CA GLY A 19 -24.50 -0.75 5.55
C GLY A 19 -23.00 -0.48 5.69
N LEU A 20 -22.28 -0.55 4.58
CA LEU A 20 -20.86 -0.21 4.52
C LEU A 20 -20.70 1.28 4.26
N LEU A 21 -20.31 2.01 5.29
CA LEU A 21 -20.12 3.46 5.22
C LEU A 21 -18.79 3.82 4.55
N ALA A 22 -18.80 4.92 3.79
CA ALA A 22 -17.59 5.55 3.31
C ALA A 22 -16.84 6.22 4.47
N ALA A 23 -15.92 5.48 5.10
CA ALA A 23 -15.29 5.86 6.35
C ALA A 23 -13.77 5.60 6.39
N THR A 24 -13.12 5.40 5.23
CA THR A 24 -11.67 5.19 5.17
C THR A 24 -10.91 6.29 5.88
N LYS A 25 -9.94 5.89 6.71
CA LYS A 25 -9.00 6.76 7.41
C LYS A 25 -7.57 6.63 6.91
N ASP A 26 -7.34 5.71 5.97
CA ASP A 26 -6.03 5.48 5.39
C ASP A 26 -5.56 6.72 4.62
N GLN A 27 -4.55 7.40 5.17
CA GLN A 27 -4.06 8.66 4.61
C GLN A 27 -3.61 8.51 3.16
N TRP A 28 -2.95 7.40 2.81
CA TRP A 28 -2.50 7.14 1.44
C TRP A 28 -3.65 7.11 0.43
N LEU A 29 -4.82 6.65 0.86
CA LEU A 29 -6.01 6.60 0.02
C LEU A 29 -6.74 7.95 0.02
N LEU A 30 -6.82 8.62 1.17
CA LEU A 30 -7.41 9.95 1.28
C LEU A 30 -6.63 11.00 0.47
N GLU A 31 -5.30 10.90 0.40
CA GLU A 31 -4.47 11.79 -0.42
C GLU A 31 -4.73 11.60 -1.93
N ALA A 32 -5.00 10.37 -2.37
CA ALA A 32 -5.29 10.07 -3.77
C ALA A 32 -6.75 10.42 -4.11
N ILE A 33 -7.71 9.96 -3.32
CA ILE A 33 -9.15 10.02 -3.64
C ILE A 33 -9.81 11.32 -3.14
N GLN A 34 -9.22 11.98 -2.15
CA GLN A 34 -9.67 13.27 -1.58
C GLN A 34 -11.06 13.21 -0.93
N LYS A 35 -11.58 12.02 -0.66
CA LYS A 35 -12.81 11.79 0.10
C LYS A 35 -12.80 10.41 0.74
N PRO A 36 -13.53 10.22 1.85
CA PRO A 36 -13.76 8.90 2.41
C PRO A 36 -14.46 8.00 1.38
N VAL A 37 -14.09 6.72 1.40
CA VAL A 37 -14.68 5.68 0.54
C VAL A 37 -15.00 4.45 1.38
N CYS A 38 -15.78 3.53 0.83
CA CYS A 38 -15.81 2.16 1.32
C CYS A 38 -14.97 1.29 0.38
N CYS A 39 -14.19 0.38 0.94
CA CYS A 39 -13.32 -0.51 0.19
C CYS A 39 -13.96 -1.89 0.12
N THR A 40 -14.29 -2.34 -1.07
CA THR A 40 -14.77 -3.70 -1.32
C THR A 40 -13.85 -4.41 -2.29
N ALA A 41 -13.97 -5.72 -2.35
CA ALA A 41 -13.09 -6.59 -3.11
C ALA A 41 -13.93 -7.54 -3.95
N LYS A 42 -13.52 -7.76 -5.21
CA LYS A 42 -14.22 -8.70 -6.08
C LYS A 42 -14.00 -10.16 -5.67
N ASN A 43 -12.79 -10.50 -5.20
CA ASN A 43 -12.51 -11.84 -4.68
C ASN A 43 -12.37 -11.79 -3.16
N PRO A 44 -12.76 -12.87 -2.45
CA PRO A 44 -12.61 -12.93 -1.00
C PRO A 44 -11.15 -12.95 -0.54
N VAL A 45 -10.22 -13.09 -1.49
CA VAL A 45 -8.77 -13.05 -1.31
C VAL A 45 -8.14 -11.79 -1.90
N SER A 46 -8.91 -10.75 -2.23
CA SER A 46 -8.37 -9.50 -2.80
C SER A 46 -7.85 -8.50 -1.76
N GLY A 47 -7.62 -8.93 -0.52
CA GLY A 47 -6.87 -8.14 0.45
C GLY A 47 -5.38 -8.13 0.14
N GLU A 48 -4.64 -7.25 0.79
CA GLU A 48 -3.19 -7.24 0.71
C GLU A 48 -2.57 -8.63 0.98
N GLY A 49 -1.56 -8.99 0.19
CA GLY A 49 -0.91 -10.30 0.28
C GLY A 49 -1.82 -11.46 -0.15
N GLY A 50 -3.04 -11.17 -0.61
CA GLY A 50 -4.06 -12.11 -1.02
C GLY A 50 -4.55 -13.05 0.08
N ASN A 51 -4.45 -12.63 1.34
CA ASN A 51 -4.89 -13.43 2.48
C ASN A 51 -5.87 -12.62 3.35
N PRO A 52 -7.15 -13.00 3.41
CA PRO A 52 -8.15 -12.30 4.22
C PRO A 52 -7.92 -12.41 5.73
N SER A 53 -6.98 -13.25 6.20
CA SER A 53 -6.44 -13.08 7.57
C SER A 53 -5.84 -11.70 7.79
N TYR A 54 -5.38 -11.01 6.76
CA TYR A 54 -4.72 -9.73 6.96
C TYR A 54 -5.66 -8.69 7.59
N PHE A 55 -6.94 -8.66 7.19
CA PHE A 55 -7.95 -7.79 7.79
C PHE A 55 -8.33 -8.18 9.23
N THR A 56 -8.05 -9.41 9.63
CA THR A 56 -8.50 -9.94 10.91
C THR A 56 -7.37 -10.14 11.92
N TYR A 57 -6.12 -10.28 11.45
CA TYR A 57 -4.91 -10.41 12.26
C TYR A 57 -3.96 -9.21 12.16
N GLY A 58 -4.10 -8.36 11.13
CA GLY A 58 -3.18 -7.26 10.82
C GLY A 58 -3.17 -6.11 11.84
N ASN A 59 -3.97 -6.20 12.91
CA ASN A 59 -3.90 -5.27 14.02
C ASN A 59 -3.61 -6.01 15.32
N THR A 60 -2.49 -5.66 15.97
CA THR A 60 -2.09 -6.23 17.27
C THR A 60 -3.08 -5.90 18.38
N LYS A 61 -3.84 -4.80 18.26
CA LYS A 61 -5.01 -4.54 19.12
C LYS A 61 -6.19 -5.47 18.84
N SER A 62 -6.26 -6.04 17.62
CA SER A 62 -7.27 -6.99 17.17
C SER A 62 -6.86 -8.45 17.36
N LYS A 63 -5.65 -8.74 17.88
CA LYS A 63 -5.25 -10.11 18.27
C LYS A 63 -6.19 -10.76 19.28
N ASN A 64 -7.09 -9.99 19.89
CA ASN A 64 -8.12 -10.46 20.82
C ASN A 64 -9.56 -10.38 20.26
N GLN A 65 -9.74 -10.24 18.94
CA GLN A 65 -11.06 -10.09 18.33
C GLN A 65 -11.29 -11.07 17.18
N ASP A 66 -12.55 -11.40 16.97
CA ASP A 66 -12.99 -12.23 15.87
C ASP A 66 -13.07 -11.42 14.57
N GLY A 67 -12.75 -12.08 13.48
CA GLY A 67 -12.65 -11.46 12.17
C GLY A 67 -13.61 -12.06 11.14
N TYR A 68 -14.16 -11.19 10.31
CA TYR A 68 -15.29 -11.50 9.44
C TYR A 68 -15.08 -10.98 8.03
N LEU A 69 -15.65 -11.69 7.06
CA LEU A 69 -15.94 -11.19 5.73
C LEU A 69 -17.42 -10.83 5.64
N VAL A 70 -17.71 -9.59 5.26
CA VAL A 70 -19.04 -9.15 4.85
C VAL A 70 -19.25 -9.58 3.41
N VAL A 71 -20.36 -10.27 3.15
CA VAL A 71 -20.79 -10.68 1.81
C VAL A 71 -21.85 -9.71 1.34
N ILE A 72 -21.63 -9.12 0.18
CA ILE A 72 -22.47 -8.06 -0.39
C ILE A 72 -22.97 -8.56 -1.75
N ASP A 73 -24.28 -8.56 -2.00
CA ASP A 73 -24.85 -8.78 -3.32
C ASP A 73 -25.51 -7.49 -3.81
N ILE A 74 -24.88 -6.86 -4.78
CA ILE A 74 -25.31 -5.58 -5.34
C ILE A 74 -25.53 -5.71 -6.86
N PRO A 75 -26.64 -5.19 -7.41
CA PRO A 75 -26.81 -5.11 -8.87
C PRO A 75 -25.64 -4.38 -9.51
N LYS A 76 -25.21 -4.83 -10.69
CA LYS A 76 -24.04 -4.24 -11.38
C LYS A 76 -24.25 -2.75 -11.65
N GLU A 77 -25.44 -2.38 -12.11
CA GLU A 77 -25.82 -0.99 -12.41
C GLU A 77 -25.77 -0.10 -11.14
N ASP A 78 -26.28 -0.61 -10.01
CA ASP A 78 -26.22 0.11 -8.72
C ASP A 78 -24.77 0.32 -8.26
N LEU A 79 -23.92 -0.69 -8.45
CA LEU A 79 -22.51 -0.59 -8.11
C LEU A 79 -21.79 0.43 -9.00
N GLU A 80 -21.98 0.37 -10.32
CA GLU A 80 -21.35 1.27 -11.29
C GLU A 80 -21.62 2.74 -10.96
N ASN A 81 -22.85 3.07 -10.53
CA ASN A 81 -23.23 4.42 -10.11
C ASN A 81 -22.55 4.88 -8.79
N LYS A 82 -21.98 3.95 -8.02
CA LYS A 82 -21.34 4.23 -6.73
C LYS A 82 -19.81 4.17 -6.80
N ILE A 83 -19.22 3.63 -7.86
CA ILE A 83 -17.77 3.49 -8.02
C ILE A 83 -17.09 4.85 -8.10
N ILE A 84 -16.00 5.01 -7.35
CA ILE A 84 -15.13 6.18 -7.34
C ILE A 84 -13.81 5.85 -8.03
N ALA A 85 -13.26 4.67 -7.76
CA ALA A 85 -12.06 4.16 -8.41
C ALA A 85 -11.98 2.64 -8.28
N ILE A 86 -11.29 2.01 -9.22
CA ILE A 86 -10.95 0.59 -9.19
C ILE A 86 -9.44 0.49 -9.30
N PHE A 87 -8.83 -0.32 -8.46
CA PHE A 87 -7.39 -0.57 -8.50
C PHE A 87 -7.12 -2.06 -8.44
N ASP A 88 -6.16 -2.52 -9.22
CA ASP A 88 -5.56 -3.82 -8.99
C ASP A 88 -4.88 -3.86 -7.60
N ASN A 89 -4.98 -5.00 -6.92
CA ASN A 89 -4.44 -5.12 -5.55
C ASN A 89 -2.93 -4.92 -5.53
N LYS A 90 -2.21 -5.46 -6.52
CA LYS A 90 -0.76 -5.30 -6.57
C LYS A 90 -0.39 -3.81 -6.76
N THR A 91 -1.17 -3.06 -7.53
CA THR A 91 -0.96 -1.62 -7.67
C THR A 91 -1.09 -0.88 -6.33
N LEU A 92 -2.08 -1.24 -5.50
CA LEU A 92 -2.23 -0.66 -4.18
C LEU A 92 -1.09 -1.06 -3.24
N ASP A 93 -0.74 -2.34 -3.19
CA ASP A 93 0.36 -2.86 -2.38
C ASP A 93 1.70 -2.17 -2.77
N ASP A 94 1.98 -2.05 -4.07
CA ASP A 94 3.17 -1.38 -4.59
C ASP A 94 3.16 0.12 -4.26
N TYR A 95 2.02 0.81 -4.43
CA TYR A 95 1.90 2.22 -4.10
C TYR A 95 2.25 2.45 -2.63
N VAL A 96 1.61 1.69 -1.75
CA VAL A 96 1.76 1.85 -0.31
C VAL A 96 3.21 1.55 0.12
N ARG A 97 3.78 0.43 -0.34
CA ARG A 97 5.13 -0.01 0.04
C ARG A 97 6.26 0.80 -0.58
N LEU A 98 6.21 1.06 -1.88
CA LEU A 98 7.33 1.59 -2.66
C LEU A 98 7.22 3.09 -2.96
N HIS A 99 6.07 3.71 -2.65
CA HIS A 99 5.82 5.11 -2.97
C HIS A 99 5.42 5.87 -1.71
N PHE A 100 4.40 5.42 -0.99
CA PHE A 100 3.84 6.17 0.13
C PHE A 100 4.75 6.17 1.37
N PHE A 101 5.24 5.03 1.85
CA PHE A 101 6.05 4.99 3.09
C PHE A 101 7.43 5.59 2.93
N ILE A 102 8.09 5.26 1.82
CA ILE A 102 9.49 5.62 1.66
C ILE A 102 9.69 7.08 1.22
N ARG A 103 8.64 7.77 0.77
CA ARG A 103 8.78 9.14 0.21
C ARG A 103 9.32 10.17 1.20
N HIS A 104 9.02 10.01 2.50
CA HIS A 104 9.51 10.93 3.50
C HIS A 104 11.00 10.72 3.73
N GLU A 105 11.42 9.47 3.94
CA GLU A 105 12.84 9.12 4.05
C GLU A 105 13.61 9.49 2.77
N PHE A 106 13.06 9.20 1.60
CA PHE A 106 13.65 9.57 0.32
C PHE A 106 13.85 11.10 0.21
N ARG A 107 12.92 11.91 0.72
CA ARG A 107 13.09 13.37 0.81
C ARG A 107 14.28 13.75 1.71
N LEU A 108 14.47 13.06 2.82
CA LEU A 108 15.53 13.35 3.78
C LEU A 108 16.93 12.93 3.29
N VAL A 109 17.05 11.73 2.72
CA VAL A 109 18.37 11.12 2.42
C VAL A 109 18.69 11.01 0.93
N GLY A 110 17.69 11.15 0.04
CA GLY A 110 17.86 10.85 -1.39
C GLY A 110 18.93 11.69 -2.09
N LYS A 111 19.06 12.97 -1.73
CA LYS A 111 20.11 13.85 -2.27
C LYS A 111 21.51 13.40 -1.85
N GLU A 112 21.71 13.07 -0.58
CA GLU A 112 23.01 12.62 -0.09
C GLU A 112 23.39 11.28 -0.74
N ILE A 113 22.43 10.36 -0.90
CA ILE A 113 22.65 9.11 -1.64
C ILE A 113 23.13 9.41 -3.07
N PHE A 114 22.47 10.32 -3.78
CA PHE A 114 22.85 10.72 -5.14
C PHE A 114 24.29 11.27 -5.22
N LEU A 115 24.66 12.15 -4.30
CA LEU A 115 26.01 12.73 -4.24
C LEU A 115 27.07 11.66 -3.99
N ARG A 116 26.84 10.75 -3.02
CA ARG A 116 27.76 9.65 -2.72
C ARG A 116 27.89 8.67 -3.88
N MET A 117 26.78 8.33 -4.53
CA MET A 117 26.80 7.44 -5.70
C MET A 117 27.53 8.07 -6.88
N THR A 118 27.38 9.38 -7.11
CA THR A 118 28.11 10.10 -8.17
C THR A 118 29.62 10.05 -7.96
N GLN A 119 30.09 10.35 -6.73
CA GLN A 119 31.51 10.26 -6.37
C GLN A 119 32.07 8.83 -6.54
N HIS A 120 31.24 7.81 -6.33
CA HIS A 120 31.63 6.41 -6.52
C HIS A 120 31.68 6.00 -7.99
N LYS A 121 30.74 6.50 -8.81
CA LYS A 121 30.67 6.24 -10.25
C LYS A 121 31.90 6.79 -10.99
N GLU A 122 32.38 7.97 -10.60
CA GLU A 122 33.62 8.57 -11.14
C GLU A 122 34.88 7.70 -10.91
N LYS A 123 34.83 6.77 -9.95
CA LYS A 123 35.97 5.92 -9.58
C LYS A 123 35.80 4.45 -10.01
N ASP A 124 34.90 4.18 -10.96
CA ASP A 124 34.58 2.96 -11.74
C ASP A 124 34.82 1.58 -11.09
N TYR A 125 36.05 1.30 -10.61
CA TYR A 125 36.37 0.14 -9.76
C TYR A 125 35.45 0.00 -8.54
N TYR A 126 35.11 1.11 -7.86
CA TYR A 126 34.24 1.06 -6.69
C TYR A 126 32.76 0.84 -7.02
N TRP A 127 32.33 1.16 -8.24
CA TRP A 127 30.95 0.96 -8.69
C TRP A 127 30.58 -0.53 -8.71
N LYS A 128 31.50 -1.36 -9.20
CA LYS A 128 31.34 -2.82 -9.25
C LYS A 128 31.27 -3.49 -7.88
N LYS A 129 31.73 -2.81 -6.82
CA LYS A 129 31.77 -3.30 -5.43
C LYS A 129 30.75 -2.63 -4.52
N LEU A 130 29.76 -1.91 -5.05
CA LEU A 130 28.83 -1.12 -4.24
C LEU A 130 28.01 -2.00 -3.27
N SER A 131 27.68 -3.23 -3.66
CA SER A 131 26.98 -4.21 -2.81
C SER A 131 27.78 -4.62 -1.58
N GLU A 132 29.11 -4.68 -1.67
CA GLU A 132 30.01 -5.02 -0.54
C GLU A 132 30.03 -3.93 0.54
N LYS A 133 29.52 -2.73 0.22
CA LYS A 133 29.48 -1.58 1.14
C LYS A 133 28.16 -1.44 1.87
N VAL A 134 27.17 -2.28 1.57
CA VAL A 134 25.93 -2.34 2.33
C VAL A 134 26.18 -3.19 3.57
N SER A 135 26.04 -2.59 4.75
CA SER A 135 25.98 -3.35 6.02
C SER A 135 24.62 -3.17 6.67
N LYS A 136 24.25 -4.08 7.58
CA LYS A 136 23.01 -3.99 8.34
C LYS A 136 23.23 -4.27 9.81
N ARG A 137 22.41 -3.64 10.66
CA ARG A 137 22.34 -3.88 12.11
C ARG A 137 20.88 -3.98 12.56
N PRO A 138 20.56 -4.67 13.66
CA PRO A 138 19.25 -4.57 14.28
C PRO A 138 18.89 -3.12 14.61
N ALA A 139 17.64 -2.76 14.42
CA ALA A 139 17.10 -1.45 14.75
C ALA A 139 16.97 -1.30 16.29
N LYS A 140 17.17 -0.07 16.78
CA LYS A 140 17.08 0.35 18.18
C LYS A 140 15.98 1.38 18.32
N GLU A 141 15.37 1.52 19.50
CA GLU A 141 14.26 2.44 19.73
C GLU A 141 14.56 3.91 19.34
N GLN A 142 15.83 4.31 19.47
CA GLN A 142 16.34 5.62 19.07
C GLN A 142 16.48 5.86 17.56
N ASP A 143 16.31 4.83 16.72
CA ASP A 143 16.36 4.95 15.26
C ASP A 143 15.06 5.60 14.76
N THR A 144 14.96 6.92 14.92
CA THR A 144 13.74 7.71 14.68
C THR A 144 13.25 7.62 13.23
N LEU A 145 14.12 7.38 12.25
CA LEU A 145 13.74 7.09 10.86
C LEU A 145 12.84 5.84 10.73
N ILE A 146 13.07 4.83 11.57
CA ILE A 146 12.30 3.58 11.62
C ILE A 146 11.07 3.74 12.52
N PHE A 147 11.25 4.37 13.69
CA PHE A 147 10.25 4.36 14.76
C PHE A 147 9.36 5.60 14.83
N SER A 148 9.81 6.75 14.32
CA SER A 148 9.13 8.05 14.34
C SER A 148 8.94 8.72 12.96
N PRO A 149 8.32 8.07 11.96
CA PRO A 149 7.64 8.82 10.91
C PRO A 149 6.33 9.36 11.49
N GLN A 150 5.92 10.54 11.05
CA GLN A 150 4.56 11.04 11.24
C GLN A 150 3.56 9.96 10.76
N GLU A 151 3.03 9.20 11.71
CA GLU A 151 1.88 8.27 11.68
C GLU A 151 1.84 7.09 10.70
N GLN A 152 2.68 6.99 9.67
CA GLN A 152 2.36 6.12 8.53
C GLN A 152 2.78 4.65 8.64
N HIS A 153 3.53 4.24 9.67
CA HIS A 153 4.06 2.87 9.73
C HIS A 153 3.26 1.87 10.58
N GLN A 154 2.22 2.26 11.34
CA GLN A 154 1.51 1.29 12.20
C GLN A 154 0.76 0.19 11.43
N TYR A 155 0.39 0.47 10.17
CA TYR A 155 -0.27 -0.49 9.30
C TYR A 155 0.70 -1.61 8.86
N TYR A 156 1.99 -1.30 8.63
CA TYR A 156 2.98 -2.23 8.03
C TYR A 156 4.18 -2.62 8.89
N LYS A 157 4.44 -1.92 10.00
CA LYS A 157 5.45 -2.30 11.01
C LYS A 157 5.31 -3.76 11.47
N LYS A 158 4.15 -4.37 11.25
CA LYS A 158 3.77 -5.73 11.67
C LYS A 158 4.23 -6.85 10.73
N LEU A 159 4.83 -6.54 9.59
CA LEU A 159 5.29 -7.56 8.62
C LEU A 159 6.65 -8.18 8.97
N LYS A 160 7.44 -7.57 9.85
CA LYS A 160 8.76 -8.10 10.24
C LYS A 160 8.91 -8.10 11.75
N GLU A 161 9.13 -9.28 12.32
CA GLU A 161 9.43 -9.48 13.76
C GLU A 161 10.76 -8.79 14.13
N GLU A 162 11.69 -8.71 13.18
CA GLU A 162 12.97 -8.03 13.32
C GLU A 162 13.11 -6.91 12.29
N ARG A 163 13.45 -5.72 12.78
CA ARG A 163 13.71 -4.53 11.96
C ARG A 163 15.22 -4.28 11.89
N TYR A 164 15.67 -3.78 10.75
CA TYR A 164 17.09 -3.55 10.48
C TYR A 164 17.31 -2.12 9.99
N VAL A 165 18.42 -1.53 10.41
CA VAL A 165 18.99 -0.33 9.79
C VAL A 165 20.07 -0.79 8.81
N TYR A 166 20.02 -0.28 7.60
CA TYR A 166 21.06 -0.50 6.60
C TYR A 166 21.97 0.72 6.55
N ASN A 167 23.27 0.49 6.48
CA ASN A 167 24.23 1.53 6.15
C ASN A 167 24.59 1.38 4.67
N PHE A 168 24.20 2.37 3.87
CA PHE A 168 24.54 2.47 2.46
C PHE A 168 25.41 3.70 2.24
N LEU A 169 26.69 3.48 1.90
CA LEU A 169 27.65 4.57 1.64
C LEU A 169 27.84 5.55 2.81
N GLY A 170 27.70 5.07 4.04
CA GLY A 170 27.77 5.89 5.25
C GLY A 170 26.44 6.54 5.64
N ILE A 171 25.36 6.27 4.90
CA ILE A 171 24.02 6.80 5.16
C ILE A 171 23.18 5.69 5.77
N GLU A 172 22.59 5.95 6.94
CA GLU A 172 21.65 5.02 7.56
C GLU A 172 20.27 5.16 6.90
N ILE A 173 19.70 4.02 6.48
CA ILE A 173 18.38 3.92 5.87
C ILE A 173 17.55 2.79 6.50
N SER A 174 16.23 2.91 6.43
CA SER A 174 15.30 1.89 6.88
C SER A 174 15.32 0.65 5.99
N ASP A 175 14.73 -0.44 6.49
CA ASP A 175 14.50 -1.63 5.69
C ASP A 175 13.48 -1.40 4.56
N GLU A 176 12.49 -0.53 4.72
CA GLU A 176 11.59 -0.16 3.63
C GLU A 176 12.31 0.59 2.50
N MET A 177 13.18 1.55 2.85
CA MET A 177 13.99 2.27 1.88
C MET A 177 15.00 1.34 1.19
N TYR A 178 15.60 0.41 1.92
CA TYR A 178 16.46 -0.62 1.33
C TYR A 178 15.68 -1.54 0.39
N ASP A 179 14.50 -2.04 0.80
CA ASP A 179 13.63 -2.86 -0.04
C ASP A 179 13.21 -2.10 -1.32
N PHE A 180 12.95 -0.79 -1.21
CA PHE A 180 12.72 0.08 -2.36
C PHE A 180 13.93 0.13 -3.30
N ILE A 181 15.14 0.38 -2.78
CA ILE A 181 16.37 0.40 -3.59
C ILE A 181 16.54 -0.93 -4.33
N GLN A 182 16.34 -2.06 -3.64
CA GLN A 182 16.41 -3.39 -4.26
C GLN A 182 15.33 -3.57 -5.35
N SER A 183 14.13 -3.00 -5.16
CA SER A 183 13.04 -3.07 -6.14
C SER A 183 13.32 -2.32 -7.44
N LEU A 184 14.17 -1.27 -7.40
CA LEU A 184 14.63 -0.56 -8.60
C LEU A 184 15.61 -1.41 -9.44
N GLY A 185 16.25 -2.41 -8.84
CA GLY A 185 17.13 -3.36 -9.51
C GLY A 185 18.61 -3.06 -9.32
N GLN A 186 19.37 -3.04 -10.42
CA GLN A 186 20.83 -2.86 -10.37
C GLN A 186 21.22 -1.43 -9.98
N TRP A 187 22.47 -1.23 -9.52
CA TRP A 187 22.96 0.07 -9.09
C TRP A 187 22.87 1.16 -10.16
N ASP A 188 22.99 0.80 -11.44
CA ASP A 188 22.77 1.73 -12.55
C ASP A 188 21.33 2.24 -12.60
N ALA A 189 20.33 1.37 -12.41
CA ALA A 189 18.93 1.78 -12.36
C ALA A 189 18.63 2.67 -11.14
N VAL A 190 19.23 2.37 -9.99
CA VAL A 190 19.15 3.21 -8.78
C VAL A 190 19.76 4.58 -9.06
N TYR A 191 20.94 4.62 -9.71
CA TYR A 191 21.59 5.87 -10.08
C TYR A 191 20.74 6.69 -11.02
N GLU A 192 20.21 6.09 -12.09
CA GLU A 192 19.34 6.75 -13.05
C GLU A 192 18.08 7.32 -12.38
N PHE A 193 17.48 6.56 -11.46
CA PHE A 193 16.34 7.04 -10.67
C PHE A 193 16.71 8.30 -9.87
N LEU A 194 17.83 8.28 -9.16
CA LEU A 194 18.33 9.43 -8.41
C LEU A 194 18.69 10.61 -9.33
N GLU A 195 19.30 10.31 -10.47
CA GLU A 195 19.70 11.30 -11.48
C GLU A 195 18.48 12.06 -12.01
N LEU A 196 17.38 11.35 -12.32
CA LEU A 196 16.12 11.94 -12.73
C LEU A 196 15.55 12.91 -11.66
N HIS A 197 15.77 12.63 -10.38
CA HIS A 197 15.26 13.44 -9.28
C HIS A 197 16.20 14.60 -8.89
N TYR A 198 17.53 14.45 -9.06
CA TYR A 198 18.51 15.35 -8.43
C TYR A 198 19.56 15.95 -9.37
N LYS A 199 19.78 15.44 -10.60
CA LYS A 199 20.85 15.96 -11.48
C LYS A 199 20.60 17.38 -11.96
N LYS A 200 19.34 17.69 -12.26
CA LYS A 200 18.98 19.01 -12.78
C LYS A 200 18.70 19.96 -11.62
N GLU A 201 19.32 21.14 -11.69
CA GLU A 201 18.97 22.30 -10.85
C GLU A 201 19.16 22.11 -9.34
N ILE A 202 20.24 21.44 -8.92
CA ILE A 202 20.57 21.21 -7.49
C ILE A 202 20.51 22.50 -6.66
N ASP A 203 21.04 23.61 -7.19
CA ASP A 203 21.08 24.90 -6.47
C ASP A 203 19.70 25.52 -6.33
N LYS A 204 18.87 25.50 -7.39
CA LYS A 204 17.49 26.00 -7.34
C LYS A 204 16.62 25.17 -6.40
N ARG A 205 16.93 23.88 -6.26
CA ARG A 205 16.21 22.97 -5.37
C ARG A 205 16.45 23.29 -3.91
N GLU A 206 17.67 23.64 -3.50
CA GLU A 206 17.97 24.04 -2.11
C GLU A 206 17.18 25.27 -1.69
N GLU A 207 17.02 26.23 -2.59
CA GLU A 207 16.19 27.41 -2.35
C GLU A 207 14.69 27.06 -2.30
N TRP A 208 14.23 26.19 -3.21
CA TRP A 208 12.85 25.71 -3.22
C TRP A 208 12.49 24.94 -1.95
N GLU A 209 13.37 24.07 -1.45
CA GLU A 209 13.17 23.26 -0.23
C GLU A 209 12.87 24.11 1.01
N LYS A 210 13.50 25.28 1.13
CA LYS A 210 13.28 26.21 2.26
C LYS A 210 11.84 26.70 2.34
N ASN A 211 11.13 26.73 1.21
CA ASN A 211 9.74 27.17 1.11
C ASN A 211 8.78 26.01 0.79
N ALA A 212 9.28 24.77 0.80
CA ALA A 212 8.49 23.62 0.40
C ALA A 212 7.48 23.22 1.49
N PRO A 213 6.32 22.65 1.12
CA PRO A 213 5.33 22.20 2.10
C PRO A 213 5.89 21.21 3.12
N TYR A 214 5.39 21.28 4.34
CA TYR A 214 5.64 20.25 5.36
C TYR A 214 4.90 18.95 5.06
N ASP A 215 3.67 19.05 4.54
CA ASP A 215 2.88 17.90 4.11
C ASP A 215 3.53 17.17 2.92
N ASN A 216 3.73 15.86 3.04
CA ASN A 216 4.45 15.07 2.03
C ASN A 216 3.70 15.00 0.69
N ALA A 217 2.37 14.95 0.68
CA ALA A 217 1.58 14.87 -0.55
C ALA A 217 1.67 16.18 -1.34
N ALA A 218 1.46 17.31 -0.65
CA ALA A 218 1.60 18.65 -1.22
C ALA A 218 3.04 18.93 -1.65
N TYR A 219 4.02 18.49 -0.85
CA TYR A 219 5.44 18.57 -1.18
C TYR A 219 5.73 17.89 -2.50
N TRP A 220 5.41 16.60 -2.65
CA TRP A 220 5.75 15.86 -3.87
C TRP A 220 4.96 16.33 -5.08
N LYS A 221 3.70 16.77 -4.90
CA LYS A 221 2.94 17.40 -5.99
C LYS A 221 3.62 18.69 -6.48
N LYS A 222 4.01 19.59 -5.59
CA LYS A 222 4.71 20.83 -5.97
C LYS A 222 6.11 20.55 -6.52
N PHE A 223 6.78 19.52 -6.00
CA PHE A 223 8.09 19.07 -6.48
C PHE A 223 8.01 18.73 -7.96
N TYR A 224 7.13 17.82 -8.37
CA TYR A 224 7.01 17.42 -9.77
C TYR A 224 6.47 18.52 -10.69
N GLN A 225 5.74 19.50 -10.15
CA GLN A 225 5.34 20.70 -10.90
C GLN A 225 6.51 21.65 -11.16
N SER A 226 7.39 21.83 -10.16
CA SER A 226 8.53 22.75 -10.22
C SER A 226 9.72 22.13 -10.96
N PHE A 227 9.88 20.81 -10.83
CA PHE A 227 10.96 20.03 -11.42
C PHE A 227 10.39 18.83 -12.19
N PRO A 228 9.80 19.04 -13.39
CA PRO A 228 9.19 17.96 -14.15
C PRO A 228 10.22 16.89 -14.56
N ILE A 229 9.90 15.64 -14.24
CA ILE A 229 10.72 14.49 -14.67
C ILE A 229 10.29 14.08 -16.07
N ILE A 230 11.14 14.37 -17.05
CA ILE A 230 10.95 13.99 -18.45
C ILE A 230 11.67 12.66 -18.69
N VAL A 231 10.90 11.61 -18.94
CA VAL A 231 11.43 10.27 -19.23
C VAL A 231 11.15 9.93 -20.69
N SER A 232 12.19 9.73 -21.49
CA SER A 232 12.09 9.32 -22.89
C SER A 232 11.84 7.82 -23.06
N GLU A 233 12.34 7.00 -22.13
CA GLU A 233 12.20 5.54 -22.19
C GLU A 233 10.83 5.07 -21.67
N PRO A 234 10.03 4.33 -22.47
CA PRO A 234 8.72 3.85 -22.07
C PRO A 234 8.72 3.02 -20.78
N LYS A 235 9.74 2.18 -20.57
CA LYS A 235 9.87 1.31 -19.40
C LYS A 235 10.05 2.07 -18.09
N LYS A 236 10.52 3.32 -18.15
CA LYS A 236 10.79 4.19 -17.01
C LYS A 236 9.72 5.27 -16.82
N GLN A 237 8.68 5.31 -17.67
CA GLN A 237 7.60 6.30 -17.54
C GLN A 237 6.92 6.26 -16.16
N SER A 238 6.91 5.10 -15.51
CA SER A 238 6.40 4.94 -14.14
C SER A 238 7.12 5.83 -13.12
N PHE A 239 8.36 6.26 -13.37
CA PHE A 239 9.12 7.17 -12.51
C PHE A 239 8.56 8.59 -12.49
N GLN A 240 7.72 8.94 -13.47
CA GLN A 240 6.99 10.21 -13.45
C GLN A 240 6.01 10.21 -12.29
N ASN A 241 6.12 11.23 -11.43
CA ASN A 241 5.27 11.41 -10.26
C ASN A 241 5.37 10.29 -9.21
N TRP A 242 6.45 9.49 -9.17
CA TRP A 242 6.59 8.32 -8.28
C TRP A 242 6.08 8.57 -6.85
N PHE A 243 6.54 9.62 -6.17
CA PHE A 243 6.15 9.90 -4.79
C PHE A 243 4.85 10.68 -4.62
N SER A 244 4.19 11.01 -5.72
CA SER A 244 3.00 11.84 -5.75
C SER A 244 1.74 10.97 -5.85
N PRO A 245 0.61 11.39 -5.22
CA PRO A 245 -0.66 10.66 -5.31
C PRO A 245 -1.18 10.49 -6.75
N GLN A 246 -0.71 11.33 -7.67
CA GLN A 246 -1.00 11.22 -9.10
C GLN A 246 -0.56 9.87 -9.69
N TRP A 247 0.49 9.24 -9.14
CA TRP A 247 0.94 7.92 -9.57
C TRP A 247 -0.16 6.88 -9.44
N LEU A 248 -0.79 6.79 -8.25
CA LEU A 248 -1.88 5.84 -8.02
C LEU A 248 -3.08 6.19 -8.90
N LEU A 249 -3.44 7.48 -8.98
CA LEU A 249 -4.57 7.93 -9.79
C LEU A 249 -4.44 7.60 -11.28
N SER A 250 -3.21 7.56 -11.81
CA SER A 250 -2.95 7.21 -13.22
C SER A 250 -3.14 5.72 -13.53
N LYS A 251 -3.27 4.87 -12.51
CA LYS A 251 -3.37 3.41 -12.62
C LYS A 251 -4.76 2.87 -12.28
N LYS A 252 -5.78 3.73 -12.33
CA LYS A 252 -7.17 3.28 -12.21
C LYS A 252 -7.50 2.30 -13.33
N LEU A 253 -8.23 1.25 -12.99
CA LEU A 253 -8.80 0.33 -13.97
C LEU A 253 -10.13 0.88 -14.47
N GLU A 254 -10.44 0.58 -15.74
CA GLU A 254 -11.71 0.93 -16.36
C GLU A 254 -12.85 -0.03 -15.95
N ASP A 255 -12.50 -1.29 -15.65
CA ASP A 255 -13.46 -2.32 -15.27
C ASP A 255 -12.91 -3.20 -14.13
N PHE A 256 -13.79 -3.88 -13.41
CA PHE A 256 -13.49 -4.76 -12.28
C PHE A 256 -13.39 -6.24 -12.72
N ASN A 257 -12.92 -6.54 -13.93
CA ASN A 257 -12.86 -7.93 -14.40
C ASN A 257 -11.79 -8.79 -13.69
N GLU A 258 -10.76 -8.16 -13.14
CA GLU A 258 -9.61 -8.82 -12.52
C GLU A 258 -9.66 -8.84 -10.97
N ASN A 259 -8.56 -9.24 -10.34
CA ASN A 259 -8.39 -9.25 -8.90
C ASN A 259 -8.18 -7.82 -8.35
N CYS A 260 -9.26 -7.09 -8.11
CA CYS A 260 -9.22 -5.68 -7.77
C CYS A 260 -9.89 -5.32 -6.43
N GLN A 261 -9.49 -4.16 -5.89
CA GLN A 261 -10.28 -3.42 -4.92
C GLN A 261 -11.14 -2.39 -5.64
N ILE A 262 -12.39 -2.31 -5.20
CA ILE A 262 -13.40 -1.37 -5.68
C ILE A 262 -13.63 -0.36 -4.57
N LEU A 263 -13.34 0.89 -4.86
CA LEU A 263 -13.58 2.02 -3.98
C LEU A 263 -14.88 2.69 -4.41
N SER A 264 -15.83 2.76 -3.49
CA SER A 264 -17.17 3.27 -3.77
C SER A 264 -17.66 4.21 -2.68
N SER A 265 -18.73 4.92 -2.98
CA SER A 265 -19.55 5.56 -1.94
C SER A 265 -20.24 4.50 -1.07
N SER A 266 -20.88 4.93 0.03
CA SER A 266 -21.51 4.00 0.98
C SER A 266 -22.45 3.00 0.28
N LEU A 267 -22.37 1.73 0.70
CA LEU A 267 -23.26 0.67 0.27
C LEU A 267 -24.32 0.45 1.34
N SER A 268 -25.59 0.46 0.94
CA SER A 268 -26.71 0.39 1.85
C SER A 268 -26.86 -1.01 2.50
N PRO A 269 -27.55 -1.13 3.65
CA PRO A 269 -27.74 -2.40 4.36
C PRO A 269 -28.42 -3.49 3.52
N GLU A 270 -29.31 -3.14 2.61
CA GLU A 270 -30.09 -4.09 1.80
C GLU A 270 -29.23 -4.97 0.89
N TYR A 271 -28.01 -4.53 0.57
CA TYR A 271 -27.06 -5.32 -0.22
C TYR A 271 -26.28 -6.32 0.64
N ILE A 272 -26.36 -6.25 1.97
CA ILE A 272 -25.61 -7.14 2.87
C ILE A 272 -26.32 -8.49 2.99
N VAL A 273 -25.74 -9.51 2.37
CA VAL A 273 -26.25 -10.89 2.38
C VAL A 273 -25.97 -11.55 3.72
N GLY A 274 -24.78 -11.33 4.28
CA GLY A 274 -24.39 -11.96 5.52
C GLY A 274 -22.93 -11.74 5.90
N PHE A 275 -22.51 -12.47 6.93
CA PHE A 275 -21.18 -12.35 7.53
C PHE A 275 -20.58 -13.74 7.70
N ILE A 276 -19.38 -13.94 7.19
CA ILE A 276 -18.63 -15.19 7.31
C ILE A 276 -17.51 -14.95 8.32
N LYS A 277 -17.57 -15.62 9.48
CA LYS A 277 -16.46 -15.61 10.44
C LYS A 277 -15.30 -16.41 9.86
N ILE A 278 -14.13 -15.78 9.72
CA ILE A 278 -12.95 -16.42 9.14
C ILE A 278 -11.85 -16.69 10.17
N SER A 279 -11.86 -15.99 11.29
CA SER A 279 -10.76 -16.03 12.25
C SER A 279 -11.19 -15.72 13.68
N THR A 280 -10.43 -16.26 14.62
CA THR A 280 -10.47 -15.90 16.05
C THR A 280 -9.07 -15.48 16.51
N PRO A 281 -8.91 -14.98 17.75
CA PRO A 281 -7.60 -14.77 18.37
C PRO A 281 -6.63 -15.96 18.23
N SER A 282 -7.16 -17.18 18.19
CA SER A 282 -6.38 -18.43 18.15
C SER A 282 -6.01 -18.89 16.73
N GLY A 283 -6.35 -18.15 15.68
CA GLY A 283 -6.12 -18.58 14.29
C GLY A 283 -7.42 -18.76 13.50
N PHE A 284 -7.28 -19.14 12.23
CA PHE A 284 -8.42 -19.37 11.35
C PHE A 284 -9.39 -20.37 11.99
N VAL A 285 -10.69 -20.11 11.82
CA VAL A 285 -11.74 -21.04 12.25
C VAL A 285 -11.85 -22.21 11.27
N GLN A 286 -12.45 -23.32 11.71
CA GLN A 286 -12.95 -24.30 10.74
C GLN A 286 -14.09 -23.66 9.95
N PRO A 287 -14.18 -23.88 8.63
CA PRO A 287 -13.37 -24.76 7.78
C PRO A 287 -12.05 -24.16 7.24
N PHE A 288 -11.86 -22.84 7.34
CA PHE A 288 -10.74 -22.11 6.72
C PHE A 288 -9.35 -22.53 7.22
N ARG A 289 -9.24 -23.06 8.44
CA ARG A 289 -7.98 -23.55 9.03
C ARG A 289 -7.29 -24.62 8.17
N ALA A 290 -8.05 -25.45 7.46
CA ALA A 290 -7.50 -26.51 6.63
C ALA A 290 -6.98 -26.01 5.26
N CYS A 291 -7.31 -24.77 4.87
CA CYS A 291 -6.95 -24.21 3.58
C CYS A 291 -5.46 -23.84 3.53
N ARG A 292 -4.66 -24.62 2.80
CA ARG A 292 -3.21 -24.37 2.61
C ARG A 292 -2.88 -23.44 1.44
N SER A 293 -3.88 -22.98 0.69
CA SER A 293 -3.70 -22.14 -0.50
C SER A 293 -4.79 -21.07 -0.60
N LYS A 294 -4.49 -19.97 -1.31
CA LYS A 294 -5.46 -18.90 -1.62
C LYS A 294 -6.68 -19.44 -2.36
N SER A 295 -6.47 -20.34 -3.32
CA SER A 295 -7.55 -20.96 -4.07
C SER A 295 -8.43 -21.86 -3.18
N GLY A 296 -7.83 -22.61 -2.26
CA GLY A 296 -8.55 -23.41 -1.27
C GLY A 296 -9.41 -22.54 -0.35
N PHE A 297 -8.83 -21.45 0.16
CA PHE A 297 -9.56 -20.49 1.00
C PHE A 297 -10.74 -19.87 0.24
N SER A 298 -10.50 -19.39 -0.99
CA SER A 298 -11.55 -18.76 -1.80
C SER A 298 -12.69 -19.73 -2.11
N LYS A 299 -12.40 -21.01 -2.38
CA LYS A 299 -13.42 -22.03 -2.60
C LYS A 299 -14.31 -22.21 -1.37
N GLU A 300 -13.72 -22.25 -0.19
CA GLU A 300 -14.47 -22.41 1.05
C GLU A 300 -15.33 -21.19 1.37
N VAL A 301 -14.85 -19.97 1.07
CA VAL A 301 -15.70 -18.77 1.18
C VAL A 301 -16.89 -18.85 0.23
N TRP A 302 -16.67 -19.23 -1.02
CA TRP A 302 -17.78 -19.34 -1.99
C TRP A 302 -18.81 -20.38 -1.59
N LYS A 303 -18.39 -21.49 -0.97
CA LYS A 303 -19.32 -22.47 -0.39
C LYS A 303 -20.23 -21.82 0.67
N GLN A 304 -19.65 -21.07 1.61
CA GLN A 304 -20.40 -20.33 2.63
C GLN A 304 -21.31 -19.26 2.01
N VAL A 305 -20.86 -18.55 0.96
CA VAL A 305 -21.67 -17.58 0.21
C VAL A 305 -22.89 -18.26 -0.41
N HIS A 306 -22.73 -19.42 -1.05
CA HIS A 306 -23.85 -20.15 -1.64
C HIS A 306 -24.87 -20.59 -0.59
N GLU A 307 -24.41 -21.06 0.57
CA GLU A 307 -25.30 -21.40 1.70
C GLU A 307 -26.11 -20.18 2.17
N LEU A 308 -25.47 -19.02 2.34
CA LEU A 308 -26.13 -17.77 2.73
C LEU A 308 -27.19 -17.32 1.71
N ILE A 309 -26.85 -17.36 0.42
CA ILE A 309 -27.78 -16.95 -0.65
C ILE A 309 -28.98 -17.90 -0.74
N CYS A 310 -28.77 -19.21 -0.56
CA CYS A 310 -29.84 -20.20 -0.56
C CYS A 310 -30.81 -19.98 0.60
N GLN A 311 -30.30 -19.69 1.81
CA GLN A 311 -31.12 -19.43 3.00
C GLN A 311 -31.99 -18.17 2.88
N MET A 312 -31.58 -17.17 2.10
CA MET A 312 -32.37 -15.95 1.87
C MET A 312 -33.54 -16.18 0.89
N LYS A 313 -33.45 -17.21 0.04
CA LYS A 313 -34.46 -17.49 -1.00
C LYS A 313 -35.50 -18.52 -0.57
N SER A 314 -35.29 -19.21 0.56
CA SER A 314 -36.20 -20.18 1.18
C SER A 314 -37.11 -19.53 2.19
#